data_AF-A0A3B8RX59-F1
#
_entry.id   AF-A0A3B8RX59-F1
#
_cell.length_a   1.000
_cell.length_b   1.000
_cell.length_c   1.000
_cell.angle_alpha   90.00
_cell.angle_beta   90.00
_cell.angle_gamma   90.00
#
_symmetry.space_group_name_H-M   'P 1'
#
loop_
_entity.id
_entity.type
_entity.pdbx_description
1 polymer ?
#
loop_
_entity_poly.entity_id
_entity_poly.type
_entity_poly.pdbx_seq_one_letter_code
_entity_poly.pdbx_strand_id
1 'polypeptide(L)' 'IAAPASARYLIKHLGSADKRLVWLEQSHHLMMYDDEKDKVFRAVREFLV' A
#
# COMPACT_ATOMS: atom_id res chain seq x y z
N ILE A 1 0.52 -13.98 5.60
CA ILE A 1 0.40 -13.74 4.14
C ILE A 1 -1.01 -13.29 3.84
N ALA A 2 -1.17 -12.19 3.10
CA ALA A 2 -2.46 -11.66 2.66
C ALA A 2 -2.54 -11.69 1.14
N ALA A 3 -3.75 -11.89 0.60
CA ALA A 3 -3.95 -11.95 -0.85
C ALA A 3 -3.93 -10.54 -1.48
N PRO A 4 -3.24 -10.32 -2.61
CA PRO A 4 -3.30 -9.08 -3.41
C PRO A 4 -4.71 -8.55 -3.69
N ALA A 5 -5.66 -9.46 -3.89
CA ALA A 5 -7.06 -9.10 -4.18
C ALA A 5 -7.75 -8.38 -3.00
N SER A 6 -7.30 -8.61 -1.76
CA SER A 6 -7.85 -7.94 -0.58
C SER A 6 -7.66 -6.43 -0.63
N ALA A 7 -6.52 -5.94 -1.14
CA ALA A 7 -6.26 -4.51 -1.29
C ALA A 7 -7.24 -3.83 -2.27
N ARG A 8 -7.56 -4.51 -3.40
CA ARG A 8 -8.57 -4.05 -4.36
C ARG A 8 -9.96 -4.03 -3.76
N TYR A 9 -10.31 -5.03 -2.94
CA TYR A 9 -11.57 -5.04 -2.23
C TYR A 9 -11.67 -3.85 -1.27
N LEU A 10 -10.63 -3.58 -0.47
CA LEU A 10 -10.62 -2.47 0.48
C LEU A 10 -10.77 -1.11 -0.22
N ILE A 11 -9.95 -0.81 -1.23
CA ILE A 11 -10.02 0.52 -1.88
C ILE A 11 -11.41 0.78 -2.48
N LYS A 12 -12.09 -0.27 -2.99
CA LYS A 12 -13.45 -0.18 -3.54
C LYS A 12 -14.51 0.10 -2.46
N HIS A 13 -14.38 -0.47 -1.27
CA HIS A 13 -15.45 -0.45 -0.25
C HIS A 13 -15.20 0.49 0.94
N LEU A 14 -14.01 1.07 1.08
CA LEU A 14 -13.74 2.10 2.09
C LEU A 14 -14.60 3.34 1.83
N GLY A 15 -15.23 3.90 2.87
CA GLY A 15 -16.05 5.12 2.79
C GLY A 15 -15.25 6.43 2.77
N SER A 16 -13.92 6.37 2.90
CA SER A 16 -13.06 7.56 2.93
C SER A 16 -13.08 8.29 1.59
N ALA A 17 -13.23 9.62 1.66
CA ALA A 17 -13.15 10.50 0.50
C ALA A 17 -11.71 10.65 -0.02
N ASP A 18 -10.73 10.74 0.89
CA ASP A 18 -9.30 10.68 0.55
C ASP A 18 -8.73 9.31 0.93
N LYS A 19 -8.33 8.55 -0.08
CA LYS A 19 -7.74 7.21 0.03
C LYS A 19 -6.91 6.92 -1.21
N ARG A 20 -5.79 6.23 -1.02
CA ARG A 20 -4.86 5.88 -2.10
C ARG A 20 -4.46 4.40 -1.98
N LEU A 21 -4.29 3.73 -3.11
CA LEU A 21 -3.74 2.38 -3.18
C LEU A 21 -2.37 2.45 -3.84
N VAL A 22 -1.33 1.95 -3.17
CA VAL A 22 0.04 1.88 -3.67
C VAL A 22 0.42 0.42 -3.86
N TRP A 23 0.76 0.04 -5.09
CA TRP A 23 1.24 -1.30 -5.41
C TRP A 23 2.77 -1.38 -5.25
N LEU A 24 3.24 -2.41 -4.57
CA LEU A 24 4.64 -2.81 -4.48
C LEU A 24 4.83 -3.98 -5.45
N GLU A 25 5.58 -3.77 -6.52
CA GLU A 25 5.68 -4.71 -7.65
C GLU A 25 6.72 -5.81 -7.43
N GLN A 26 7.66 -5.58 -6.52
CA GLN A 26 8.83 -6.41 -6.26
C GLN A 26 8.93 -6.82 -4.78
N SER A 27 7.87 -6.60 -3.99
CA SER A 27 7.85 -6.92 -2.57
C SER A 27 6.89 -8.05 -2.23
N HIS A 28 7.27 -8.88 -1.28
CA HIS A 28 6.42 -9.91 -0.69
C HIS A 28 5.62 -9.36 0.50
N HIS A 29 5.06 -10.26 1.31
CA HIS A 29 4.18 -9.87 2.42
C HIS A 29 4.89 -9.07 3.51
N LEU A 30 6.16 -9.36 3.79
CA LEU A 30 6.97 -8.66 4.80
C LEU A 30 7.65 -7.42 4.18
N MET A 31 6.86 -6.58 3.52
CA MET A 31 7.31 -5.44 2.70
C MET A 31 8.23 -4.43 3.40
N MET A 32 8.20 -4.36 4.73
CA MET A 32 9.09 -3.45 5.50
C MET A 32 10.54 -3.93 5.57
N TYR A 33 10.79 -5.19 5.21
CA TYR A 33 12.11 -5.80 5.13
C TYR A 33 12.56 -6.05 3.67
N ASP A 34 11.79 -5.56 2.71
CA ASP A 34 11.96 -5.84 1.29
C ASP A 34 12.53 -4.63 0.54
N ASP A 35 12.79 -4.80 -0.75
CA ASP A 35 13.52 -3.84 -1.59
C ASP A 35 12.75 -2.53 -1.82
N GLU A 36 11.42 -2.53 -1.77
CA GLU A 36 10.60 -1.33 -1.99
C GLU A 36 10.18 -0.59 -0.71
N LYS A 37 10.83 -0.84 0.44
CA LYS A 37 10.53 -0.12 1.70
C LYS A 37 10.55 1.41 1.53
N ASP A 38 11.46 1.95 0.73
CA ASP A 38 11.60 3.38 0.51
C ASP A 38 10.39 3.96 -0.25
N LYS A 39 9.76 3.17 -1.13
CA LYS A 39 8.52 3.52 -1.81
C LYS A 39 7.36 3.63 -0.82
N VAL A 40 7.29 2.73 0.16
CA VAL A 40 6.31 2.80 1.26
C VAL A 40 6.51 4.08 2.07
N PHE A 41 7.74 4.35 2.53
CA PHE A 41 8.04 5.56 3.31
C PHE A 41 7.72 6.84 2.55
N ARG A 42 8.08 6.91 1.27
CA ARG A 42 7.78 8.05 0.41
C ARG A 42 6.27 8.26 0.26
N ALA A 43 5.51 7.20 -0.02
CA ALA A 43 4.06 7.29 -0.17
C ALA A 43 3.36 7.76 1.13
N VAL A 44 3.83 7.31 2.29
CA VAL A 44 3.32 7.76 3.59
C VAL A 44 3.63 9.25 3.80
N ARG A 45 4.86 9.69 3.51
CA ARG A 45 5.24 11.11 3.61
C ARG A 45 4.37 11.99 2.70
N GLU A 46 4.19 11.59 1.45
CA GLU A 46 3.35 12.30 0.46
C GLU A 46 1.84 12.24 0.74
N PHE A 47 1.42 11.38 1.67
CA PHE A 47 0.03 11.33 2.13
C PHE A 47 -0.21 12.23 3.35
N LEU A 48 0.79 12.39 4.22
CA LEU A 48 0.70 13.20 5.44
C LEU A 48 0.92 14.70 5.21
N VAL A 49 1.58 15.07 4.11
CA VAL A 49 1.88 16.45 3.70
C VAL A 49 0.93 16.86 2.59
#